data_AF-A0A2S2NA02-F1
#
_entry.id   AF-A0A2S2NA02-F1
#
_cell.length_a   1.000
_cell.length_b   1.000
_cell.length_c   1.000
_cell.angle_alpha   90.00
_cell.angle_beta   90.00
_cell.angle_gamma   90.00
#
_symmetry.space_group_name_H-M   'P 1'
#
loop_
_entity.id
_entity.type
_entity.pdbx_description
1 polymer ?
#
loop_
_entity_poly.entity_id
_entity_poly.type
_entity_poly.pdbx_seq_one_letter_code
_entity_poly.pdbx_strand_id
1 'polypeptide(L)'
;PLSKDSCHWEFLNKVDKFLYKLKIYNKSGKQPPCITGWRENISSLKLIFKELNECYDVDFLLTRRLTQDCIENVFSVVRSKGGNNVNPDASKFNSSMRMLICNHLLTPSKGGNCEIDA
;
A
#
# COMPACT_ATOMS: atom_id res chain seq x y z
N PRO A 1 0.49 -13.20 -7.03
CA PRO A 1 0.90 -11.93 -7.69
C PRO A 1 0.01 -11.71 -8.91
N LEU A 2 -0.17 -10.47 -9.35
CA LEU A 2 -0.85 -10.19 -10.62
C LEU A 2 0.16 -10.47 -11.75
N SER A 3 -0.17 -11.38 -12.65
CA SER A 3 0.62 -11.68 -13.86
C SER A 3 -0.29 -11.73 -15.07
N LYS A 4 0.29 -11.75 -16.27
CA LYS A 4 -0.42 -11.62 -17.56
C LYS A 4 -1.59 -12.62 -17.69
N ASP A 5 -1.36 -13.88 -17.34
CA ASP A 5 -2.36 -14.95 -17.50
C ASP A 5 -3.09 -15.31 -16.19
N SER A 6 -3.02 -14.46 -15.17
CA SER A 6 -3.59 -14.78 -13.87
C SER A 6 -5.12 -14.67 -13.83
N CYS A 7 -5.78 -15.51 -13.03
CA CYS A 7 -7.24 -15.48 -12.84
C CYS A 7 -7.78 -14.15 -12.26
N HIS A 8 -6.89 -13.30 -11.73
CA HIS A 8 -7.25 -11.99 -11.19
C HIS A 8 -7.91 -11.09 -12.23
N TRP A 9 -7.55 -11.18 -13.52
CA TRP A 9 -8.13 -10.32 -14.56
C TRP A 9 -9.63 -10.51 -14.73
N GLU A 10 -10.08 -11.77 -14.75
CA GLU A 10 -11.49 -12.11 -14.83
C GLU A 10 -12.24 -11.60 -13.59
N PHE A 11 -11.67 -11.82 -12.40
CA PHE A 11 -12.21 -11.32 -11.15
C PHE A 11 -12.33 -9.79 -11.13
N LEU A 12 -11.26 -9.07 -11.47
CA LEU A 12 -11.23 -7.60 -11.50
C LEU A 12 -12.25 -7.03 -12.50
N ASN A 13 -12.43 -7.66 -13.66
CA ASN A 13 -13.44 -7.29 -14.65
C ASN A 13 -14.86 -7.53 -14.13
N LYS A 14 -15.09 -8.65 -13.43
CA LYS A 14 -16.38 -8.97 -12.80
C LYS A 14 -16.71 -7.96 -11.70
N VAL A 15 -15.73 -7.63 -10.85
CA VAL A 15 -15.90 -6.67 -9.74
C VAL A 15 -16.16 -5.27 -10.27
N ASP A 16 -15.43 -4.78 -11.28
CA ASP A 16 -15.70 -3.45 -11.85
C ASP A 16 -17.13 -3.34 -12.42
N LYS A 17 -17.60 -4.37 -13.14
CA LYS A 17 -18.99 -4.44 -13.63
C LYS A 17 -20.01 -4.43 -12.48
N PHE A 18 -19.72 -5.13 -11.39
CA PHE A 18 -20.56 -5.13 -10.20
C PHE A 18 -20.60 -3.75 -9.54
N LEU A 19 -19.43 -3.13 -9.30
CA LEU A 19 -19.32 -1.82 -8.68
C LEU A 19 -19.98 -0.71 -9.50
N TYR A 20 -19.91 -0.79 -10.84
CA TYR A 20 -20.62 0.13 -11.73
C TYR A 20 -22.14 0.07 -11.56
N LYS A 21 -22.69 -1.13 -11.34
CA LYS A 21 -24.13 -1.35 -11.16
C LYS A 21 -24.61 -1.13 -9.72
N LEU A 22 -23.68 -1.06 -8.76
CA LEU A 22 -23.99 -0.97 -7.34
C LEU A 22 -24.64 0.38 -7.03
N LYS A 23 -25.92 0.33 -6.64
CA LYS A 23 -26.66 1.49 -6.13
C LYS A 23 -26.79 1.37 -4.61
N ILE A 24 -26.37 2.41 -3.89
CA ILE A 24 -26.49 2.47 -2.43
C ILE A 24 -27.63 3.43 -2.10
N TYR A 25 -28.66 2.88 -1.46
CA TYR A 25 -29.79 3.65 -0.96
C TYR A 25 -29.44 4.21 0.41
N ASN A 26 -29.14 5.50 0.46
CA ASN A 26 -28.91 6.23 1.70
C ASN A 26 -29.70 7.55 1.69
N LYS A 27 -29.83 8.20 2.85
CA LYS A 27 -30.58 9.45 3.02
C LYS A 27 -30.08 10.59 2.12
N SER A 28 -28.80 10.57 1.74
CA SER A 28 -28.16 11.62 0.94
C SER A 28 -28.31 11.43 -0.57
N GLY A 29 -28.71 10.24 -1.03
CA GLY A 29 -28.72 9.87 -2.45
C GLY A 29 -27.33 9.79 -3.11
N LYS A 30 -26.24 10.08 -2.38
CA LYS A 30 -24.87 10.09 -2.90
C LYS A 30 -24.21 8.73 -2.76
N GLN A 31 -23.43 8.33 -3.74
CA GLN A 31 -22.63 7.12 -3.64
C GLN A 31 -21.46 7.34 -2.65
N PRO A 32 -21.15 6.38 -1.77
CA PRO A 32 -19.97 6.44 -0.93
C PRO A 32 -18.69 6.59 -1.78
N PRO A 33 -17.76 7.50 -1.41
CA PRO A 33 -16.53 7.73 -2.18
C PRO A 33 -15.68 6.48 -2.39
N CYS A 34 -15.73 5.53 -1.46
CA CYS A 34 -15.00 4.27 -1.57
C CYS A 34 -15.39 3.44 -2.80
N ILE A 35 -16.64 3.52 -3.28
CA ILE A 35 -17.06 2.77 -4.48
C ILE A 35 -16.35 3.31 -5.72
N THR A 36 -16.28 4.64 -5.85
CA THR A 36 -15.51 5.29 -6.91
C THR A 36 -14.04 4.93 -6.78
N GLY A 37 -13.46 5.04 -5.57
CA GLY A 37 -12.07 4.70 -5.31
C GLY A 37 -11.72 3.24 -5.62
N TRP A 38 -12.62 2.29 -5.37
CA TRP A 38 -12.38 0.89 -5.75
C TRP A 38 -12.33 0.69 -7.25
N ARG A 39 -13.18 1.37 -8.02
CA ARG A 39 -13.15 1.30 -9.49
C ARG A 39 -11.90 1.96 -10.06
N GLU A 40 -11.52 3.11 -9.51
CA GLU A 40 -10.27 3.80 -9.86
C GLU A 40 -9.07 2.91 -9.57
N ASN A 41 -9.01 2.27 -8.40
CA ASN A 41 -7.94 1.32 -8.05
C ASN A 41 -7.86 0.15 -9.02
N ILE A 42 -9.00 -0.44 -9.42
CA ILE A 42 -9.02 -1.51 -10.42
C ILE A 42 -8.48 -1.00 -11.75
N SER A 43 -8.93 0.16 -12.22
CA SER A 43 -8.47 0.74 -13.50
C SER A 43 -6.96 1.03 -13.47
N SER A 44 -6.49 1.70 -12.43
CA SER A 44 -5.07 2.04 -12.24
C SER A 44 -4.19 0.80 -12.12
N LEU A 45 -4.63 -0.24 -11.42
CA LEU A 45 -3.89 -1.50 -11.31
C LEU A 45 -3.67 -2.16 -12.68
N LYS A 46 -4.71 -2.18 -13.54
CA LYS A 46 -4.60 -2.72 -14.89
C LYS A 46 -3.65 -1.90 -15.75
N LEU A 47 -3.73 -0.56 -15.66
CA LEU A 47 -2.88 0.36 -16.40
C LEU A 47 -1.40 0.20 -16.02
N ILE A 48 -1.09 0.25 -14.72
CA ILE A 48 0.27 0.10 -14.20
C ILE A 48 0.84 -1.26 -14.60
N PHE A 49 0.09 -2.34 -14.44
CA PHE A 49 0.59 -3.66 -14.84
C PHE A 49 0.89 -3.73 -16.34
N LYS A 50 -0.01 -3.20 -17.17
CA LYS A 50 0.19 -3.17 -18.62
C LYS A 50 1.47 -2.42 -19.00
N GLU A 51 1.67 -1.22 -18.46
CA GLU A 51 2.87 -0.42 -18.71
C GLU A 51 4.15 -1.12 -18.22
N LEU A 52 4.13 -1.68 -17.01
CA LEU A 52 5.28 -2.41 -16.46
C LEU A 52 5.61 -3.67 -17.28
N ASN A 53 4.61 -4.41 -17.74
CA ASN A 53 4.83 -5.62 -18.54
C ASN A 53 5.30 -5.28 -19.96
N GLU A 54 4.66 -4.32 -20.64
CA GLU A 54 4.94 -4.00 -22.04
C GLU A 54 6.21 -3.16 -22.23
N CYS A 55 6.53 -2.24 -21.30
CA CYS A 55 7.65 -1.31 -21.44
C CYS A 55 8.90 -1.72 -20.66
N TYR A 56 8.75 -2.53 -19.60
CA TYR A 56 9.84 -2.84 -18.67
C TYR A 56 10.04 -4.34 -18.42
N ASP A 57 9.34 -5.20 -19.17
CA ASP A 57 9.46 -6.67 -19.09
C ASP A 57 9.23 -7.23 -17.67
N VAL A 58 8.32 -6.61 -16.91
CA VAL A 58 7.95 -7.08 -15.57
C VAL A 58 6.91 -8.20 -15.68
N ASP A 59 7.30 -9.42 -15.33
CA ASP A 59 6.44 -10.62 -15.41
C ASP A 59 5.23 -10.58 -14.47
N PHE A 60 5.43 -10.01 -13.28
CA PHE A 60 4.41 -10.02 -12.24
C PHE A 60 4.50 -8.81 -11.30
N LEU A 61 3.35 -8.41 -10.78
CA LEU A 61 3.20 -7.31 -9.84
C LEU A 61 2.74 -7.82 -8.47
N LEU A 62 3.49 -7.45 -7.44
CA LEU A 62 3.13 -7.69 -6.05
C LEU A 62 2.17 -6.60 -5.57
N THR A 63 0.87 -6.84 -5.69
CA THR A 63 -0.18 -5.86 -5.32
C THR A 63 -0.09 -5.38 -3.87
N ARG A 64 0.46 -6.18 -2.96
CA ARG A 64 0.73 -5.76 -1.56
C ARG A 64 1.76 -4.64 -1.44
N ARG A 65 2.61 -4.40 -2.45
CA ARG A 65 3.53 -3.26 -2.46
C ARG A 65 2.87 -1.94 -2.87
N LEU A 66 1.61 -1.98 -3.30
CA LEU A 66 0.83 -0.81 -3.70
C LEU A 66 -0.08 -0.30 -2.58
N THR A 67 -0.03 -0.90 -1.39
CA THR A 67 -0.82 -0.48 -0.22
C THR A 67 0.00 0.44 0.69
N GLN A 68 -0.68 1.12 1.61
CA GLN A 68 -0.06 2.00 2.60
C GLN A 68 0.40 1.26 3.88
N ASP A 69 0.28 -0.07 3.92
CA ASP A 69 0.61 -0.87 5.11
C ASP A 69 2.03 -0.59 5.61
N CYS A 70 2.99 -0.42 4.69
CA CYS A 70 4.38 -0.12 5.05
C CYS A 70 4.51 1.20 5.85
N ILE A 71 3.82 2.26 5.43
CA ILE A 71 3.88 3.55 6.14
C ILE A 71 3.06 3.52 7.44
N GLU A 72 1.94 2.80 7.46
CA GLU A 72 1.16 2.60 8.68
C GLU A 72 1.93 1.81 9.75
N ASN A 73 2.71 0.82 9.33
CA ASN A 73 3.63 0.09 10.20
C ASN A 73 4.72 1.01 10.78
N VAL A 74 5.27 1.91 9.96
CA VAL A 74 6.22 2.94 10.44
C VAL A 74 5.58 3.81 11.52
N PHE A 75 4.35 4.26 11.33
CA PHE A 75 3.65 5.04 12.35
C PHE A 75 3.40 4.26 13.64
N SER A 76 3.13 2.95 13.54
CA SER A 76 2.99 2.09 14.71
C SER A 76 4.28 1.97 15.50
N VAL A 77 5.43 1.84 14.83
CA VAL A 77 6.76 1.84 15.48
C VAL A 77 7.06 3.19 16.14
N VAL A 78 6.68 4.31 15.51
CA VAL A 78 6.85 5.64 16.11
C VAL A 78 6.02 5.76 17.39
N ARG A 79 4.76 5.33 17.37
CA ARG A 79 3.89 5.36 18.56
C ARG A 79 4.39 4.44 19.67
N SER A 80 4.97 3.28 19.34
CA SER A 80 5.49 2.34 20.35
C SER A 80 6.76 2.84 21.05
N LYS A 81 7.55 3.71 20.40
CA LYS A 81 8.78 4.28 20.99
C LYS A 81 8.52 5.26 22.14
N GLY A 82 7.32 5.83 22.24
CA GLY A 82 6.95 6.80 23.27
C GLY A 82 6.58 6.20 24.64
N GLY A 83 6.65 4.87 24.81
CA GLY A 83 6.12 4.20 25.99
C GLY A 83 4.62 4.47 26.13
N ASN A 84 4.20 5.12 27.22
CA ASN A 84 2.81 5.51 27.46
C ASN A 84 2.34 6.68 26.56
N ASN A 85 3.24 7.36 25.86
CA ASN A 85 2.90 8.47 24.98
C ASN A 85 2.58 8.00 23.54
N VAL A 86 1.38 7.44 23.37
CA VAL A 86 0.89 6.91 22.09
C VAL A 86 0.47 7.99 21.07
N ASN A 87 0.38 9.25 21.49
CA ASN A 87 0.04 10.39 20.62
C ASN A 87 1.12 11.48 20.72
N PRO A 88 2.30 11.28 20.09
CA PRO A 88 3.39 12.24 20.14
C PRO A 88 3.01 13.56 19.45
N ASP A 89 3.44 14.68 20.03
CA ASP A 89 3.44 15.98 19.33
C ASP A 89 4.44 15.98 18.16
N ALA A 90 4.39 17.01 17.32
CA ALA A 90 5.22 17.11 16.12
C ALA A 90 6.73 17.03 16.42
N SER A 91 7.19 17.57 17.56
CA SER A 91 8.61 17.54 17.95
C SER A 91 9.05 16.12 18.32
N LYS A 92 8.24 15.42 19.10
CA LYS A 92 8.46 14.01 19.48
C LYS A 92 8.38 13.07 18.29
N PHE A 93 7.44 13.32 17.37
CA PHE A 93 7.33 12.58 16.12
C PHE A 93 8.61 12.73 15.27
N ASN A 94 9.05 13.97 15.02
CA ASN A 94 10.27 14.26 14.26
C ASN A 94 11.50 13.58 14.90
N SER A 95 11.65 13.69 16.23
CA SER A 95 12.77 13.05 16.95
C SER A 95 12.73 11.52 16.83
N SER A 96 11.55 10.92 16.98
CA SER A 96 11.37 9.46 16.87
C SER A 96 11.60 8.93 15.46
N MET A 97 11.15 9.70 14.44
CA MET A 97 11.39 9.40 13.03
C MET A 97 12.87 9.48 12.67
N ARG A 98 13.59 10.52 13.11
CA ARG A 98 15.05 10.62 12.91
C ARG A 98 15.76 9.42 13.50
N MET A 99 15.44 9.05 14.74
CA MET A 99 16.01 7.86 15.38
C MET A 99 15.65 6.57 14.63
N LEU A 100 14.43 6.44 14.11
CA LEU A 100 14.04 5.27 13.32
C LEU A 100 14.86 5.12 12.04
N ILE A 101 15.06 6.23 11.32
CA ILE A 101 15.83 6.28 10.07
C ILE A 101 17.30 5.96 10.37
N CYS A 102 17.90 6.62 11.35
CA CYS A 102 19.28 6.33 11.76
C CYS A 102 19.46 4.86 12.13
N ASN A 103 18.54 4.27 12.91
CA ASN A 103 18.62 2.85 13.26
C ASN A 103 18.53 1.93 12.03
N HIS A 104 17.66 2.24 11.07
CA HIS A 104 17.53 1.44 9.84
C HIS A 104 18.74 1.57 8.90
N LEU A 105 19.41 2.72 8.88
CA LEU A 105 20.59 2.95 8.05
C LEU A 105 21.87 2.39 8.68
N LEU A 106 22.00 2.48 10.01
CA LEU A 106 23.20 2.08 10.73
C LEU A 106 23.19 0.61 11.14
N THR A 107 22.01 0.00 11.28
CA THR A 107 21.89 -1.40 11.69
C THR A 107 21.30 -2.21 10.55
N PRO A 108 22.06 -3.12 9.93
CA PRO A 108 21.51 -4.04 8.96
C PRO A 108 20.41 -4.87 9.61
N SER A 109 19.32 -5.09 8.88
CA SER A 109 18.22 -5.90 9.40
C SER A 109 18.70 -7.33 9.66
N LYS A 110 18.33 -7.91 10.80
CA LYS A 110 18.75 -9.26 11.22
C LYS A 110 18.36 -10.40 10.27
N GLY A 111 17.57 -10.13 9.22
CA GLY A 111 17.19 -11.07 8.16
C GLY A 111 17.22 -10.44 6.76
N GLY A 112 17.95 -9.33 6.58
CA GLY A 112 18.17 -8.74 5.26
C GLY A 112 19.25 -9.50 4.50
N ASN A 113 19.20 -9.49 3.17
CA ASN A 113 20.24 -10.15 2.36
C ASN A 113 21.57 -9.37 2.31
N CYS A 114 21.68 -8.24 3.01
CA CYS A 114 22.90 -7.45 3.05
C CYS A 114 23.85 -8.08 4.06
N GLU A 115 24.99 -8.55 3.58
CA GLU A 115 26.10 -9.01 4.42
C GLU A 115 26.65 -7.85 5.26
N ILE A 116 27.29 -8.17 6.38
CA ILE A 116 28.00 -7.16 7.18
C ILE A 116 29.21 -6.74 6.36
N ASP A 117 29.31 -5.45 6.00
CA ASP A 117 30.51 -4.91 5.35
C ASP A 117 31.74 -5.23 6.22
N ALA A 118 32.72 -5.91 5.61
CA ALA A 118 33.94 -6.37 6.26
C ALA A 118 34.87 -5.22 6.69
#